data_AF-A0A520F108-F1
#
_entry.id   AF-A0A520F108-F1
#
_cell.length_a   1.000
_cell.length_b   1.000
_cell.length_c   1.000
_cell.angle_alpha   90.00
_cell.angle_beta   90.00
_cell.angle_gamma   90.00
#
_symmetry.space_group_name_H-M   'P 1'
#
loop_
_entity.id
_entity.type
_entity.pdbx_description
1 polymer ?
#
loop_
_entity_poly.entity_id
_entity_poly.type
_entity_poly.pdbx_seq_one_letter_code
_entity_poly.pdbx_strand_id
1 'polypeptide(L)'
;MRVDGRDVPVAGNLLQPLVRRTSDIIRVVAASVFLSLVIAGSLITRNQWDALEQSVSNIVGVLSPDQSNAVYIVYGVAILALPFGVLIGLIAGRKWKLLAGYAAAALIAALALSITGTGISTPTWDLDVPERLDTFLSQFLDDSRWIAMLAAALTVSGPGLPARWRRAWWAL
;
A
#
# COMPACT_ATOMS: atom_id res chain seq x y z
N MET A 1 -7.17 35.98 23.43
CA MET A 1 -7.24 36.69 22.14
C MET A 1 -7.49 38.15 22.44
N ARG A 2 -6.80 39.09 21.77
CA ARG A 2 -6.94 40.52 22.03
C ARG A 2 -7.89 41.11 21.00
N VAL A 3 -9.05 41.59 21.45
CA VAL A 3 -10.08 42.22 20.60
C VAL A 3 -10.38 43.57 21.24
N ASP A 4 -10.33 44.64 20.45
CA ASP A 4 -10.58 46.02 20.90
C ASP A 4 -9.77 46.44 22.14
N GLY A 5 -8.48 46.12 22.15
CA GLY A 5 -7.54 46.54 23.20
C GLY A 5 -7.71 45.83 24.55
N ARG A 6 -8.69 44.93 24.70
CA ARG A 6 -8.89 44.10 25.90
C ARG A 6 -8.46 42.66 25.65
N ASP A 7 -7.78 42.07 26.62
CA ASP A 7 -7.44 40.65 26.59
C ASP A 7 -8.68 39.84 26.98
N VAL A 8 -9.23 39.11 26.03
CA VAL A 8 -10.36 38.20 26.24
C VAL A 8 -9.80 36.80 26.50
N PRO A 9 -10.08 36.19 27.68
CA PRO A 9 -9.73 34.80 27.93
C PRO A 9 -10.58 33.90 27.03
N VAL A 10 -9.93 33.23 26.08
CA VAL A 10 -10.59 32.24 25.22
C VAL A 10 -10.54 30.91 25.95
N ALA A 11 -11.62 30.56 26.64
CA ALA A 11 -11.81 29.23 27.19
C ALA A 11 -12.52 28.37 26.12
N GLY A 12 -11.82 27.36 25.61
CA GLY A 12 -12.36 26.42 24.64
C GLY A 12 -11.51 25.16 24.63
N ASN A 13 -12.16 24.01 24.50
CA ASN A 13 -11.45 22.74 24.40
C ASN A 13 -10.84 22.62 22.99
N LEU A 14 -9.51 22.50 22.88
CA LEU A 14 -8.81 22.29 21.60
C LEU A 14 -9.15 20.92 20.97
N LEU A 15 -9.78 20.05 21.75
CA LEU A 15 -10.20 18.74 21.34
C LEU A 15 -11.47 18.82 20.50
N GLN A 16 -11.49 18.11 19.37
CA GLN A 16 -12.67 18.01 18.53
C GLN A 16 -13.90 17.54 19.34
N PRO A 17 -15.12 18.03 18.99
CA PRO A 17 -16.34 17.71 19.71
C PRO A 17 -16.55 16.19 19.82
N LEU A 18 -17.07 15.74 20.97
CA LEU A 18 -17.21 14.33 21.35
C LEU A 18 -17.81 13.46 20.23
N VAL A 19 -18.81 13.97 19.51
CA VAL A 19 -19.49 13.26 18.40
C VAL A 19 -18.55 12.89 17.25
N ARG A 20 -17.53 13.71 16.95
CA ARG A 20 -16.52 13.40 15.91
C ARG A 20 -15.50 12.36 16.40
N ARG A 21 -15.14 12.40 17.69
CA ARG A 21 -14.22 11.43 18.31
C ARG A 21 -14.77 10.02 18.32
N THR A 22 -16.07 9.86 18.58
CA THR A 22 -16.71 8.55 18.61
C THR A 22 -16.62 7.84 17.26
N SER A 23 -16.77 8.56 16.16
CA SER A 23 -16.64 7.97 14.81
C SER A 23 -15.21 7.50 14.53
N ASP A 24 -14.20 8.29 14.88
CA ASP A 24 -12.80 7.92 14.67
C ASP A 24 -12.38 6.74 15.56
N ILE A 25 -12.81 6.71 16.84
CA ILE A 25 -12.55 5.59 17.75
C ILE A 25 -13.20 4.31 17.22
N ILE A 26 -14.47 4.36 16.80
CA ILE A 26 -15.17 3.19 16.23
C ILE A 26 -14.45 2.70 14.96
N ARG A 27 -14.00 3.62 14.09
CA ARG A 27 -13.25 3.26 12.87
C ARG A 27 -11.94 2.55 13.19
N VAL A 28 -11.17 3.05 14.16
CA VAL A 28 -9.91 2.42 14.59
C VAL A 28 -10.18 1.05 15.18
N VAL A 29 -11.15 0.93 16.11
CA VAL A 29 -11.49 -0.35 16.73
C VAL A 29 -11.97 -1.36 15.68
N ALA A 30 -12.85 -0.95 14.76
CA ALA A 30 -13.32 -1.82 13.69
C ALA A 30 -12.18 -2.27 12.76
N ALA A 31 -11.27 -1.36 12.39
CA ALA A 31 -10.10 -1.67 11.58
C ALA A 31 -9.15 -2.64 12.30
N SER A 32 -8.91 -2.46 13.60
CA SER A 32 -8.10 -3.37 14.41
C SER A 32 -8.72 -4.76 14.49
N VAL A 33 -10.02 -4.86 14.77
CA VAL A 33 -10.73 -6.15 14.82
C VAL A 33 -10.68 -6.85 13.47
N PHE A 34 -10.95 -6.12 12.37
CA PHE A 34 -10.89 -6.67 11.02
C PHE A 34 -9.48 -7.17 10.68
N LEU A 35 -8.44 -6.39 10.98
CA LEU A 35 -7.05 -6.80 10.76
C LEU A 35 -6.71 -8.06 11.56
N SER A 36 -7.11 -8.13 12.84
CA SER A 36 -6.91 -9.33 13.66
C SER A 36 -7.63 -10.55 13.09
N LEU A 37 -8.84 -10.40 12.56
CA LEU A 37 -9.57 -11.47 11.90
C LEU A 37 -8.86 -11.94 10.62
N VAL A 38 -8.34 -11.01 9.81
CA VAL A 38 -7.56 -11.34 8.60
C VAL A 38 -6.29 -12.12 8.96
N ILE A 39 -5.55 -11.65 9.97
CA ILE A 39 -4.33 -12.34 10.44
C ILE A 39 -4.67 -13.72 10.99
N ALA A 40 -5.68 -13.82 11.86
CA ALA A 40 -6.11 -15.09 12.44
C ALA A 40 -6.59 -16.07 11.35
N GLY A 41 -7.41 -15.59 10.41
CA GLY A 41 -7.87 -16.38 9.27
C GLY A 41 -6.71 -16.89 8.43
N SER A 42 -5.72 -16.03 8.13
CA SER A 42 -4.51 -16.41 7.41
C SER A 42 -3.69 -17.48 8.14
N LEU A 43 -3.55 -17.37 9.47
CA LEU A 43 -2.81 -18.33 10.27
C LEU A 43 -3.53 -19.69 10.37
N ILE A 44 -4.87 -19.67 10.50
CA ILE A 44 -5.69 -20.89 10.59
C ILE A 44 -5.72 -21.64 9.25
N THR A 45 -5.86 -20.91 8.14
CA THR A 45 -5.97 -21.50 6.79
C THR A 45 -4.60 -21.79 6.17
N ARG A 46 -3.51 -21.54 6.89
CA ARG A 46 -2.14 -21.69 6.37
C ARG A 46 -1.80 -23.10 5.87
N ASN A 47 -2.48 -24.12 6.37
CA ASN A 47 -2.21 -25.50 5.93
C ASN A 47 -3.07 -25.90 4.72
N GLN A 48 -3.97 -25.04 4.26
CA GLN A 48 -4.88 -25.29 3.13
C GLN A 48 -4.45 -24.58 1.85
N TRP A 49 -3.30 -23.88 1.86
CA TRP A 49 -2.78 -23.17 0.69
C TRP A 49 -2.51 -24.12 -0.48
N ASP A 50 -2.04 -25.35 -0.22
CA ASP A 50 -1.80 -26.34 -1.28
C ASP A 50 -3.08 -26.69 -2.05
N ALA A 51 -4.20 -26.86 -1.33
CA ALA A 51 -5.49 -27.13 -1.95
C ALA A 51 -6.04 -25.93 -2.74
N LEU A 52 -5.77 -24.71 -2.25
CA LEU A 52 -6.11 -23.47 -2.95
C LEU A 52 -5.26 -23.30 -4.22
N GLU A 53 -3.95 -23.53 -4.14
CA GLU A 53 -3.03 -23.46 -5.26
C GLU A 53 -3.45 -24.43 -6.36
N GLN A 54 -3.82 -25.66 -5.99
CA GLN A 54 -4.27 -26.65 -6.95
C GLN A 54 -5.62 -26.28 -7.58
N SER A 55 -6.55 -25.70 -6.80
CA SER A 55 -7.83 -25.18 -7.30
C SER A 55 -7.63 -24.01 -8.27
N VAL A 56 -6.79 -23.05 -7.91
CA VAL A 56 -6.45 -21.90 -8.76
C VAL A 56 -5.72 -22.36 -10.01
N SER A 57 -4.76 -23.27 -9.90
CA SER A 57 -4.05 -23.87 -11.03
C SER A 57 -4.99 -24.59 -11.99
N ASN A 58 -6.03 -25.28 -11.49
CA ASN A 58 -7.04 -25.88 -12.35
C ASN A 58 -7.91 -24.84 -13.09
N ILE A 59 -8.16 -23.67 -12.48
CA ILE A 59 -8.91 -22.57 -13.11
C ILE A 59 -8.03 -21.84 -14.15
N VAL A 60 -6.77 -21.57 -13.78
CA VAL A 60 -5.80 -20.81 -14.58
C VAL A 60 -5.13 -21.69 -15.63
N GLY A 61 -5.14 -23.02 -15.48
CA GLY A 61 -4.63 -24.00 -16.45
C GLY A 61 -5.36 -24.01 -17.79
N VAL A 62 -6.43 -23.23 -17.91
CA VAL A 62 -7.11 -22.90 -19.18
C VAL A 62 -6.28 -21.93 -20.03
N LEU A 63 -5.38 -21.13 -19.43
CA LEU A 63 -4.51 -20.19 -20.13
C LEU A 63 -3.24 -20.90 -20.61
N SER A 64 -2.89 -20.71 -21.88
CA SER A 64 -1.59 -21.14 -22.40
C SER A 64 -0.44 -20.39 -21.70
N PRO A 65 0.77 -20.98 -21.61
CA PRO A 65 1.93 -20.33 -20.97
C PRO A 65 2.18 -18.89 -21.47
N ASP A 66 1.98 -18.64 -22.76
CA ASP A 66 2.18 -17.32 -23.37
C ASP A 66 1.12 -16.31 -22.92
N GLN A 67 -0.13 -16.73 -22.75
CA GLN A 67 -1.21 -15.88 -22.25
C GLN A 67 -1.02 -15.55 -20.77
N SER A 68 -0.64 -16.53 -19.94
CA SER A 68 -0.33 -16.31 -18.54
C SER A 68 0.85 -15.35 -18.36
N ASN A 69 1.89 -15.50 -19.19
CA ASN A 69 3.03 -14.58 -19.20
C ASN A 69 2.62 -13.15 -19.61
N ALA A 70 1.78 -13.01 -20.65
CA ALA A 70 1.27 -11.70 -21.06
C ALA A 70 0.45 -11.02 -19.95
N VAL A 71 -0.42 -11.76 -19.26
CA VAL A 71 -1.20 -11.25 -18.11
C VAL A 71 -0.27 -10.81 -16.98
N TYR A 72 0.74 -11.63 -16.64
CA TYR A 72 1.71 -11.31 -15.59
C TYR A 72 2.47 -10.01 -15.91
N ILE A 73 2.93 -9.85 -17.16
CA ILE A 73 3.64 -8.64 -17.59
C ILE A 73 2.72 -7.42 -17.54
N VAL A 74 1.50 -7.49 -18.07
CA VAL A 74 0.56 -6.37 -18.07
C VAL A 74 0.23 -5.94 -16.64
N TYR A 75 -0.07 -6.90 -15.77
CA TYR A 75 -0.37 -6.65 -14.37
C TYR A 75 0.84 -6.07 -13.63
N GLY A 76 2.03 -6.62 -13.88
CA GLY A 76 3.26 -6.13 -13.27
C GLY A 76 3.65 -4.72 -13.67
N VAL A 77 3.50 -4.38 -14.96
CA VAL A 77 3.68 -3.01 -15.45
C VAL A 77 2.67 -2.07 -14.80
N ALA A 78 1.42 -2.51 -14.63
CA ALA A 78 0.39 -1.70 -13.98
C ALA A 78 0.74 -1.41 -12.51
N ILE A 79 1.11 -2.43 -11.73
CA ILE A 79 1.56 -2.28 -10.34
C ILE A 79 2.79 -1.38 -10.25
N LEU A 80 3.77 -1.59 -11.12
CA LEU A 80 4.99 -0.79 -11.17
C LEU A 80 4.69 0.69 -11.46
N ALA A 81 3.76 0.98 -12.37
CA ALA A 81 3.43 2.34 -12.77
C ALA A 81 2.66 3.12 -11.69
N LEU A 82 1.87 2.46 -10.85
CA LEU A 82 1.03 3.09 -9.82
C LEU A 82 1.76 4.11 -8.93
N PRO A 83 2.85 3.78 -8.21
CA PRO A 83 3.51 4.71 -7.30
C PRO A 83 3.99 5.97 -8.03
N PHE A 84 4.48 5.81 -9.26
CA PHE A 84 4.92 6.93 -10.09
C PHE A 84 3.74 7.78 -10.55
N GLY A 85 2.61 7.18 -10.91
CA GLY A 85 1.37 7.89 -11.21
C GLY A 85 0.90 8.75 -10.02
N VAL A 86 0.93 8.20 -8.80
CA VAL A 86 0.63 8.97 -7.57
C VAL A 86 1.63 10.10 -7.40
N LEU A 87 2.92 9.80 -7.48
CA LEU A 87 3.99 10.77 -7.26
C LEU A 87 3.85 11.96 -8.22
N ILE A 88 3.67 11.69 -9.51
CA ILE A 88 3.41 12.71 -10.54
C ILE A 88 2.15 13.50 -10.20
N GLY A 89 1.06 12.84 -9.82
CA GLY A 89 -0.19 13.51 -9.43
C GLY A 89 -0.03 14.42 -8.21
N LEU A 90 0.77 14.02 -7.22
CA LEU A 90 1.08 14.82 -6.04
C LEU A 90 1.95 16.04 -6.37
N ILE A 91 2.98 15.86 -7.22
CA ILE A 91 3.87 16.94 -7.69
C ILE A 91 3.08 17.94 -8.53
N ALA A 92 2.36 17.47 -9.55
CA ALA A 92 1.55 18.32 -10.44
C ALA A 92 0.46 19.06 -9.65
N GLY A 93 -0.14 18.40 -8.65
CA GLY A 93 -1.12 19.00 -7.74
C GLY A 93 -0.52 19.89 -6.65
N ARG A 94 0.81 20.06 -6.60
CA ARG A 94 1.55 20.82 -5.57
C ARG A 94 1.17 20.44 -4.14
N LYS A 95 0.87 19.15 -3.91
CA LYS A 95 0.39 18.63 -2.63
C LYS A 95 1.54 18.24 -1.70
N TRP A 96 2.39 19.21 -1.34
CA TRP A 96 3.65 18.98 -0.63
C TRP A 96 3.52 18.22 0.69
N LYS A 97 2.48 18.47 1.49
CA LYS A 97 2.23 17.74 2.74
C LYS A 97 1.95 16.25 2.51
N LEU A 98 1.22 15.92 1.44
CA LEU A 98 0.93 14.54 1.06
C LEU A 98 2.14 13.88 0.41
N LEU A 99 2.94 14.63 -0.35
CA LEU A 99 4.19 14.15 -0.91
C LEU A 99 5.20 13.76 0.18
N ALA A 100 5.31 14.57 1.24
CA ALA A 100 6.11 14.23 2.41
C ALA A 100 5.62 12.95 3.11
N GLY A 101 4.29 12.82 3.29
CA GLY A 101 3.68 11.60 3.83
C GLY A 101 3.92 10.36 2.97
N TYR A 102 3.78 10.49 1.65
CA TYR A 102 4.07 9.45 0.66
C TYR A 102 5.52 8.97 0.78
N ALA A 103 6.48 9.89 0.76
CA ALA A 103 7.90 9.57 0.83
C ALA A 103 8.29 8.95 2.19
N ALA A 104 7.78 9.50 3.29
CA ALA A 104 8.03 8.96 4.62
C ALA A 104 7.47 7.54 4.78
N ALA A 105 6.25 7.29 4.32
CA ALA A 105 5.61 5.98 4.41
C ALA A 105 6.38 4.93 3.60
N ALA A 106 6.76 5.28 2.37
CA ALA A 106 7.58 4.42 1.53
C ALA A 106 8.92 4.10 2.21
N LEU A 107 9.64 5.11 2.70
CA LEU A 107 10.94 4.93 3.33
C LEU A 107 10.84 4.07 4.61
N ILE A 108 9.85 4.33 5.47
CA ILE A 108 9.64 3.55 6.69
C ILE A 108 9.33 2.09 6.36
N ALA A 109 8.46 1.82 5.39
CA ALA A 109 8.13 0.46 4.97
C ALA A 109 9.36 -0.27 4.41
N ALA A 110 10.14 0.41 3.56
CA ALA A 110 11.38 -0.14 3.02
C ALA A 110 12.36 -0.53 4.14
N LEU A 111 12.58 0.38 5.09
CA LEU A 111 13.50 0.14 6.21
C LEU A 111 13.00 -0.99 7.13
N ALA A 112 11.70 -0.99 7.45
CA ALA A 112 11.10 -2.00 8.31
C ALA A 112 11.28 -3.42 7.74
N LEU A 113 11.13 -3.60 6.42
CA LEU A 113 11.33 -4.88 5.75
C LEU A 113 12.78 -5.13 5.28
N SER A 114 13.68 -4.16 5.45
CA SER A 114 15.12 -4.35 5.21
C SER A 114 15.83 -4.99 6.40
N ILE A 115 15.25 -4.88 7.60
CA ILE A 115 15.77 -5.48 8.82
C ILE A 115 15.24 -6.92 8.91
N THR A 116 16.14 -7.89 8.75
CA THR A 116 15.82 -9.32 8.82
C THR A 116 16.60 -9.98 9.96
N GLY A 117 16.22 -11.20 10.35
CA GLY A 117 16.88 -11.94 11.45
C GLY A 117 18.38 -12.20 11.24
N THR A 118 18.88 -12.05 10.02
CA THR A 118 20.29 -12.24 9.62
C THR A 118 21.03 -10.92 9.36
N GLY A 119 20.37 -9.76 9.52
CA GLY A 119 20.96 -8.43 9.32
C GLY A 119 20.15 -7.53 8.38
N ILE A 120 20.80 -6.49 7.85
CA ILE A 120 20.23 -5.63 6.81
C ILE A 120 20.36 -6.36 5.48
N SER A 121 19.25 -6.81 4.92
CA SER A 121 19.27 -7.40 3.59
C SER A 121 19.20 -6.26 2.56
N THR A 122 20.09 -6.30 1.57
CA THR A 122 20.07 -5.38 0.42
C THR A 122 19.21 -5.95 -0.70
N PRO A 123 18.49 -5.13 -1.49
CA PRO A 123 17.75 -5.64 -2.65
C PRO A 123 18.72 -6.34 -3.61
N THR A 124 18.42 -7.58 -3.98
CA THR A 124 19.20 -8.38 -4.92
C THR A 124 18.59 -8.26 -6.32
N TRP A 125 18.55 -7.04 -6.85
CA TRP A 125 18.04 -6.80 -8.20
C TRP A 125 19.16 -7.10 -9.19
N ASP A 126 18.97 -8.13 -10.00
CA ASP A 126 19.84 -8.45 -11.10
C ASP A 126 19.36 -7.71 -12.36
N LEU A 127 20.26 -6.98 -13.00
CA LEU A 127 19.97 -6.23 -14.23
C LEU A 127 20.25 -7.06 -15.49
N ASP A 128 20.87 -8.23 -15.33
CA ASP A 128 21.09 -9.16 -16.43
C ASP A 128 19.77 -9.86 -16.79
N VAL A 129 19.42 -9.85 -18.09
CA VAL A 129 18.14 -10.34 -18.62
C VAL A 129 18.26 -11.85 -18.87
N PRO A 130 17.60 -12.73 -18.09
CA PRO A 130 17.60 -14.15 -18.36
C PRO A 130 16.48 -14.49 -19.36
N GLU A 131 16.69 -15.55 -20.16
CA GLU A 131 15.83 -15.95 -21.28
C GLU A 131 14.41 -16.38 -20.90
N ARG A 132 14.03 -16.43 -19.61
CA ARG A 132 12.66 -16.80 -19.20
C ARG A 132 12.32 -16.38 -17.76
N LEU A 133 11.13 -15.80 -17.58
CA LEU A 133 10.41 -15.50 -16.31
C LEU A 133 11.15 -14.64 -15.25
N ASP A 134 12.48 -14.72 -15.13
CA ASP A 134 13.33 -13.90 -14.26
C ASP A 134 13.63 -12.51 -14.85
N THR A 135 12.64 -11.89 -15.48
CA THR A 135 12.78 -10.48 -15.88
C THR A 135 12.90 -9.60 -14.63
N PHE A 136 13.63 -8.48 -14.72
CA PHE A 136 13.70 -7.45 -13.66
C PHE A 136 12.32 -7.13 -13.05
N LEU A 137 11.27 -7.15 -13.88
CA LEU A 137 9.89 -6.90 -13.47
C LEU A 137 9.32 -7.96 -12.53
N SER A 138 9.68 -9.25 -12.69
CA SER A 138 9.33 -10.32 -11.75
C SER A 138 10.06 -10.17 -10.43
N GLN A 139 11.39 -9.95 -10.47
CA GLN A 139 12.20 -9.74 -9.27
C GLN A 139 11.67 -8.59 -8.41
N PHE A 140 11.18 -7.55 -9.08
CA PHE A 140 10.65 -6.35 -8.45
C PHE A 140 9.23 -6.54 -7.89
N LEU A 141 8.39 -7.33 -8.56
CA LEU A 141 7.08 -7.73 -8.04
C LEU A 141 7.18 -8.69 -6.87
N ASP A 142 8.17 -9.59 -6.90
CA ASP A 142 8.37 -10.60 -5.85
C ASP A 142 9.12 -10.02 -4.63
N ASP A 143 9.66 -8.79 -4.73
CA ASP A 143 10.29 -8.10 -3.59
C ASP A 143 9.22 -7.59 -2.60
N SER A 144 9.15 -8.28 -1.45
CA SER A 144 8.27 -7.92 -0.34
C SER A 144 8.37 -6.46 0.12
N ARG A 145 9.54 -5.82 -0.02
CA ARG A 145 9.74 -4.42 0.37
C ARG A 145 9.06 -3.48 -0.57
N TRP A 146 9.11 -3.78 -1.87
CA TRP A 146 8.43 -2.99 -2.88
C TRP A 146 6.93 -3.01 -2.66
N ILE A 147 6.35 -4.20 -2.44
CA ILE A 147 4.92 -4.34 -2.12
C ILE A 147 4.56 -3.57 -0.85
N ALA A 148 5.39 -3.64 0.21
CA ALA A 148 5.15 -2.91 1.44
C ALA A 148 5.24 -1.40 1.26
N MET A 149 6.22 -0.90 0.49
CA MET A 149 6.35 0.50 0.12
C MET A 149 5.11 1.00 -0.63
N LEU A 150 4.65 0.25 -1.63
CA LEU A 150 3.45 0.54 -2.38
C LEU A 150 2.23 0.64 -1.45
N ALA A 151 1.97 -0.40 -0.66
CA ALA A 151 0.84 -0.43 0.25
C ALA A 151 0.85 0.76 1.22
N ALA A 152 2.01 1.07 1.81
CA ALA A 152 2.17 2.18 2.74
C ALA A 152 1.95 3.55 2.05
N ALA A 153 2.59 3.76 0.91
CA ALA A 153 2.50 5.00 0.15
C ALA A 153 1.07 5.26 -0.34
N LEU A 154 0.35 4.21 -0.76
CA LEU A 154 -1.05 4.29 -1.18
C LEU A 154 -1.99 4.52 -0.01
N THR A 155 -1.74 3.90 1.14
CA THR A 155 -2.55 4.11 2.35
C THR A 155 -2.50 5.58 2.78
N VAL A 156 -1.32 6.19 2.74
CA VAL A 156 -1.13 7.57 3.19
C VAL A 156 -1.59 8.60 2.16
N SER A 157 -1.35 8.35 0.86
CA SER A 157 -1.71 9.29 -0.20
C SER A 157 -3.15 9.14 -0.71
N GLY A 158 -3.77 7.98 -0.54
CA GLY A 158 -5.10 7.61 -1.03
C GLY A 158 -6.20 8.62 -0.70
N PRO A 159 -6.38 9.04 0.57
CA PRO A 159 -7.41 10.02 0.95
C PRO A 159 -7.21 11.39 0.28
N GLY A 160 -5.97 11.73 -0.08
CA GLY A 160 -5.60 12.98 -0.71
C GLY A 160 -5.74 13.01 -2.23
N LEU A 161 -6.03 11.87 -2.87
CA LEU A 161 -6.16 11.76 -4.33
C LEU A 161 -7.60 12.06 -4.81
N PRO A 162 -7.77 12.62 -6.04
CA PRO A 162 -9.09 12.87 -6.61
C PRO A 162 -9.97 11.60 -6.65
N ALA A 163 -11.27 11.73 -6.41
CA ALA A 163 -12.20 10.59 -6.32
C ALA A 163 -12.23 9.70 -7.59
N ARG A 164 -11.92 10.27 -8.76
CA ARG A 164 -11.79 9.52 -10.03
C ARG A 164 -10.54 8.61 -10.03
N TRP A 165 -9.45 9.08 -9.44
CA TRP A 165 -8.24 8.27 -9.25
C TRP A 165 -8.56 7.19 -8.25
N ARG A 166 -8.98 7.52 -7.02
CA ARG A 166 -9.36 6.51 -6.00
C ARG A 166 -10.26 5.38 -6.51
N ARG A 167 -11.21 5.66 -7.42
CA ARG A 167 -12.12 4.63 -7.99
C ARG A 167 -11.45 3.72 -9.01
N ALA A 168 -10.58 4.24 -9.89
CA ALA A 168 -9.89 3.42 -10.88
C ALA A 168 -8.94 2.39 -10.23
N TRP A 169 -8.55 2.62 -8.98
CA TRP A 169 -7.57 1.81 -8.26
C TRP A 169 -8.21 0.61 -7.55
N TRP A 170 -9.52 0.64 -7.32
CA TRP A 170 -10.24 -0.54 -6.84
C TRP A 170 -10.40 -1.61 -7.91
N ALA A 171 -10.11 -1.27 -9.17
CA ALA A 171 -10.22 -2.17 -10.31
C ALA A 171 -8.85 -2.73 -10.77
N LEU A 172 -7.76 -2.29 -10.14
CA LEU A 172 -6.41 -2.83 -10.28
C LEU A 172 -6.12 -3.74 -9.09
#